data_AF-A0AAE1J5S4-F1
#
_entry.id   AF-A0AAE1J5S4-F1
#
_cell.length_a   1.000
_cell.length_b   1.000
_cell.length_c   1.000
_cell.angle_alpha   90.00
_cell.angle_beta   90.00
_cell.angle_gamma   90.00
#
_symmetry.space_group_name_H-M   'P 1'
#
loop_
_entity.id
_entity.type
_entity.pdbx_description
1 polymer ?
#
loop_
_entity_poly.entity_id
_entity_poly.type
_entity_poly.pdbx_seq_one_letter_code
_entity_poly.pdbx_strand_id
1 'polypeptide(L)'
;MAIITPRTKLLVGIDYGTTYSGVCFALSNASDFKDINTWTKYPGAASHSAQHTIKAPTRVAFPEENDDLDRTAWGYEVEAGMKSYSWTKLLLDDTLPSEFDVTDTHTTMDPEIMRLPNNMSAKDVAREYLAGMRKMFDENIKQNIGAHELDDLPMEFWITVPTSWNERTKLLTKSAAMEAGFGKREVDSIRLIPEPEAAAHMALKTGIHRFEGFVKPKTGVLVCDCGGGTVDITTYEIERTEPTLTLREIVVGVAKKKMKQLKKNANDVISPAGKCGDTCVDRNLLKLLSIVREKKCQKHYGHALAEVYNPSLHSNYNTERRCIYKDVMDRVDRLTGFMFWQIPKVYSRKGTLIDSKTEINSEFVNNYRGPVIKSGEHFLYSCSLDAAPSTIDDNRVETIGRILYTLHDLDWSQVPNVKQLTGENGETCTEIPLVLNIRLDDEVGHLVFRILCNGREAGKAKLDLDY
;
A
#
# COMPACT_ATOMS: atom_id res chain seq x y z
N MET A 1 27.86 -52.19 -23.91
CA MET A 1 27.15 -51.35 -24.90
C MET A 1 27.05 -49.95 -24.32
N ALA A 2 27.66 -48.97 -24.97
CA ALA A 2 27.66 -47.58 -24.51
C ALA A 2 26.24 -46.99 -24.62
N ILE A 3 25.84 -46.26 -23.58
CA ILE A 3 24.53 -45.61 -23.44
C ILE A 3 24.45 -44.49 -24.48
N ILE A 4 23.66 -44.69 -25.53
CA ILE A 4 23.27 -43.63 -26.45
C ILE A 4 22.08 -42.91 -25.84
N THR A 5 22.24 -41.63 -25.52
CA THR A 5 21.24 -40.59 -25.82
C THR A 5 21.86 -39.21 -25.60
N PRO A 6 21.76 -38.26 -26.54
CA PRO A 6 21.48 -36.89 -26.19
C PRO A 6 19.97 -36.70 -26.41
N ARG A 7 19.15 -37.15 -25.46
CA ARG A 7 17.70 -36.90 -25.51
C ARG A 7 17.55 -35.39 -25.33
N THR A 8 17.02 -34.70 -26.33
CA THR A 8 16.62 -33.28 -26.23
C THR A 8 15.83 -33.09 -24.93
N LYS A 9 16.06 -31.98 -24.23
CA LYS A 9 15.33 -31.62 -23.02
C LYS A 9 14.65 -30.27 -23.20
N LEU A 10 13.61 -30.03 -22.42
CA LEU A 10 13.06 -28.68 -22.24
C LEU A 10 13.71 -28.02 -21.02
N LEU A 11 14.40 -26.91 -21.26
CA LEU A 11 14.95 -26.06 -20.21
C LEU A 11 13.91 -25.02 -19.84
N VAL A 12 13.64 -24.86 -18.55
CA VAL A 12 12.65 -23.90 -18.03
C VAL A 12 13.31 -23.01 -16.98
N GLY A 13 13.40 -21.71 -17.24
CA GLY A 13 13.92 -20.72 -16.30
C GLY A 13 12.78 -20.07 -15.53
N ILE A 14 12.89 -19.99 -14.20
CA ILE A 14 11.89 -19.41 -13.30
C ILE A 14 12.57 -18.36 -12.43
N ASP A 15 12.06 -17.14 -12.50
CA ASP A 15 12.38 -16.07 -11.56
C ASP A 15 11.20 -15.89 -10.61
N TYR A 16 11.31 -16.43 -9.40
CA TYR A 16 10.36 -16.15 -8.32
C TYR A 16 10.82 -14.90 -7.59
N GLY A 17 10.52 -13.71 -8.11
CA GLY A 17 11.00 -12.43 -7.57
C GLY A 17 10.12 -11.90 -6.42
N THR A 18 10.62 -10.90 -5.69
CA THR A 18 9.91 -10.31 -4.54
C THR A 18 8.59 -9.63 -4.94
N THR A 19 8.62 -8.84 -6.02
CA THR A 19 7.44 -8.06 -6.49
C THR A 19 6.80 -8.67 -7.72
N TYR A 20 7.62 -9.22 -8.63
CA TYR A 20 7.18 -9.84 -9.86
C TYR A 20 7.95 -11.13 -10.09
N SER A 21 7.31 -12.10 -10.73
CA SER A 21 7.92 -13.35 -11.14
C SER A 21 7.79 -13.56 -12.65
N GLY A 22 8.69 -14.33 -13.25
CA GLY A 22 8.66 -14.65 -14.67
C GLY A 22 9.03 -16.10 -14.95
N VAL A 23 8.59 -16.61 -16.10
CA VAL A 23 8.99 -17.93 -16.61
C VAL A 23 9.39 -17.84 -18.08
N CYS A 24 10.44 -18.56 -18.45
CA CYS A 24 10.90 -18.71 -19.83
C CYS A 24 11.28 -20.17 -20.11
N PHE A 25 11.35 -20.54 -21.38
CA PHE A 25 11.71 -21.89 -21.78
C PHE A 25 12.44 -21.95 -23.13
N ALA A 26 13.24 -22.99 -23.32
CA ALA A 26 13.91 -23.30 -24.58
C ALA A 26 14.23 -24.79 -24.65
N LEU A 27 14.30 -25.36 -25.86
CA LEU A 27 14.83 -26.72 -26.02
C LEU A 27 16.35 -26.73 -25.86
N SER A 28 16.92 -27.82 -25.37
CA SER A 28 18.36 -27.94 -25.11
C SER A 28 19.24 -27.89 -26.37
N ASN A 29 18.64 -28.01 -27.55
CA ASN A 29 19.30 -27.84 -28.85
C ASN A 29 19.19 -26.40 -29.40
N ALA A 30 18.58 -25.47 -28.64
CA ALA A 30 18.58 -24.05 -28.94
C ALA A 30 20.02 -23.55 -29.16
N SER A 31 20.20 -22.74 -30.20
CA SER A 31 21.51 -22.31 -30.67
C SER A 31 21.81 -20.84 -30.35
N ASP A 32 20.76 -20.04 -30.13
CA ASP A 32 20.84 -18.60 -29.86
C ASP A 32 19.94 -18.22 -28.68
N PHE A 33 20.26 -17.13 -27.99
CA PHE A 33 19.40 -16.56 -26.94
C PHE A 33 18.03 -16.13 -27.47
N LYS A 34 17.90 -15.88 -28.77
CA LYS A 34 16.62 -15.57 -29.43
C LYS A 34 15.65 -16.75 -29.44
N ASP A 35 16.15 -17.97 -29.25
CA ASP A 35 15.33 -19.18 -29.17
C ASP A 35 14.67 -19.33 -27.77
N ILE A 36 15.02 -18.45 -26.82
CA ILE A 36 14.40 -18.41 -25.49
C ILE A 36 13.02 -17.77 -25.59
N ASN A 37 12.00 -18.57 -25.30
CA ASN A 37 10.61 -18.13 -25.29
C ASN A 37 10.28 -17.61 -23.89
N THR A 38 9.91 -16.34 -23.79
CA THR A 38 9.43 -15.72 -22.55
C THR A 38 7.91 -15.83 -22.46
N TRP A 39 7.42 -16.19 -21.28
CA TRP A 39 5.99 -16.31 -21.07
C TRP A 39 5.33 -14.94 -20.89
N THR A 40 4.22 -14.73 -21.60
CA THR A 40 3.47 -13.46 -21.57
C THR A 40 1.98 -13.62 -21.28
N LYS A 41 1.44 -14.84 -21.45
CA LYS A 41 0.00 -15.12 -21.31
C LYS A 41 -0.31 -15.59 -19.88
N TYR A 42 -0.25 -14.68 -18.93
CA TYR A 42 -0.60 -14.97 -17.54
C TYR A 42 -2.13 -14.90 -17.32
N PRO A 43 -2.75 -15.84 -16.58
CA PRO A 43 -4.16 -15.79 -16.20
C PRO A 43 -4.52 -14.48 -15.50
N GLY A 44 -5.68 -13.89 -15.82
CA GLY A 44 -6.12 -12.60 -15.26
C GLY A 44 -5.46 -11.35 -15.85
N ALA A 45 -4.35 -11.47 -16.58
CA ALA A 45 -3.59 -10.31 -17.08
C ALA A 45 -4.40 -9.38 -18.01
N ALA A 46 -5.43 -9.91 -18.68
CA ALA A 46 -6.32 -9.13 -19.53
C ALA A 46 -7.09 -8.04 -18.79
N SER A 47 -7.57 -8.34 -17.59
CA SER A 47 -8.30 -7.41 -16.72
C SER A 47 -7.41 -6.27 -16.20
N HIS A 48 -6.09 -6.42 -16.32
CA HIS A 48 -5.07 -5.46 -15.87
C HIS A 48 -4.33 -4.75 -17.01
N SER A 49 -4.82 -4.86 -18.25
CA SER A 49 -4.13 -4.32 -19.44
C SER A 49 -2.68 -4.82 -19.59
N ALA A 50 -2.40 -6.04 -19.10
CA ALA A 50 -1.07 -6.62 -18.97
C ALA A 50 -0.87 -7.89 -19.84
N GLN A 51 -1.69 -8.08 -20.88
CA GLN A 51 -1.72 -9.30 -21.72
C GLN A 51 -0.40 -9.65 -22.43
N HIS A 52 0.53 -8.69 -22.50
CA HIS A 52 1.83 -8.84 -23.14
C HIS A 52 3.00 -8.65 -22.18
N THR A 53 2.74 -8.57 -20.87
CA THR A 53 3.79 -8.42 -19.86
C THR A 53 4.54 -9.74 -19.68
N ILE A 54 5.86 -9.69 -19.63
CA ILE A 54 6.73 -10.87 -19.47
C ILE A 54 6.83 -11.38 -18.02
N LYS A 55 6.08 -10.78 -17.10
CA LYS A 55 6.09 -11.07 -15.66
C LYS A 55 4.68 -10.99 -15.06
N ALA A 56 4.44 -11.75 -14.00
CA ALA A 56 3.23 -11.65 -13.17
C ALA A 56 3.59 -11.12 -11.76
N PRO A 57 2.70 -10.35 -11.10
CA PRO A 57 2.92 -9.89 -9.73
C PRO A 57 3.13 -11.08 -8.78
N THR A 58 4.09 -11.01 -7.86
CA THR A 58 4.30 -12.06 -6.86
C THR A 58 3.35 -11.87 -5.68
N ARG A 59 2.08 -12.24 -5.89
CA ARG A 59 1.04 -12.17 -4.87
C ARG A 59 0.08 -13.34 -4.95
N VAL A 60 -0.52 -13.69 -3.82
CA VAL A 60 -1.43 -14.82 -3.66
C VAL A 60 -2.62 -14.43 -2.77
N ALA A 61 -3.81 -14.91 -3.08
CA ALA A 61 -5.01 -14.77 -2.26
C ALA A 61 -5.65 -16.16 -2.06
N PHE A 62 -6.14 -16.40 -0.84
CA PHE A 62 -6.64 -17.69 -0.41
C PHE A 62 -8.17 -17.67 -0.22
N PRO A 63 -8.89 -18.73 -0.62
CA PRO A 63 -10.34 -18.80 -0.51
C PRO A 63 -10.83 -18.73 0.95
N GLU A 64 -10.05 -19.23 1.90
CA GLU A 64 -10.40 -19.23 3.34
C GLU A 64 -10.58 -17.82 3.93
N GLU A 65 -10.09 -16.79 3.24
CA GLU A 65 -10.13 -15.40 3.68
C GLU A 65 -10.78 -14.45 2.68
N ASN A 66 -11.37 -15.01 1.62
CA ASN A 66 -12.02 -14.28 0.54
C ASN A 66 -13.29 -15.05 0.12
N ASP A 67 -14.45 -14.63 0.62
CA ASP A 67 -15.72 -15.37 0.46
C ASP A 67 -16.12 -15.60 -1.01
N ASP A 68 -15.76 -14.68 -1.91
CA ASP A 68 -16.07 -14.75 -3.34
C ASP A 68 -15.04 -15.57 -4.16
N LEU A 69 -14.06 -16.21 -3.50
CA LEU A 69 -12.96 -16.90 -4.16
C LEU A 69 -13.10 -18.43 -4.02
N ASP A 70 -13.27 -19.13 -5.15
CA ASP A 70 -13.44 -20.59 -5.15
C ASP A 70 -12.13 -21.39 -5.03
N ARG A 71 -10.99 -20.75 -5.33
CA ARG A 71 -9.65 -21.38 -5.34
C ARG A 71 -8.57 -20.35 -5.10
N THR A 72 -7.38 -20.79 -4.70
CA THR A 72 -6.21 -19.91 -4.63
C THR A 72 -6.02 -19.12 -5.93
N ALA A 73 -6.04 -17.79 -5.80
CA ALA A 73 -5.71 -16.85 -6.86
C ALA A 73 -4.24 -16.44 -6.73
N TRP A 74 -3.54 -16.32 -7.87
CA TRP A 74 -2.14 -15.93 -7.89
C TRP A 74 -1.89 -14.91 -9.00
N GLY A 75 -0.90 -14.05 -8.81
CA GLY A 75 -0.51 -13.06 -9.81
C GLY A 75 -1.62 -12.08 -10.15
N TYR A 76 -2.01 -12.06 -11.43
CA TYR A 76 -3.07 -11.20 -11.95
C TYR A 76 -4.48 -11.73 -11.68
N GLU A 77 -4.63 -12.94 -11.13
CA GLU A 77 -5.95 -13.44 -10.69
C GLU A 77 -6.38 -12.85 -9.35
N VAL A 78 -5.44 -12.30 -8.59
CA VAL A 78 -5.75 -11.53 -7.38
C VAL A 78 -6.29 -10.18 -7.85
N GLU A 79 -7.46 -9.76 -7.40
CA GLU A 79 -8.09 -8.49 -7.78
C GLU A 79 -8.10 -7.47 -6.64
N ALA A 80 -8.53 -6.23 -6.91
CA ALA A 80 -8.67 -5.21 -5.88
C ALA A 80 -9.77 -5.59 -4.87
N GLY A 81 -9.52 -5.38 -3.58
CA GLY A 81 -10.45 -5.75 -2.50
C GLY A 81 -10.21 -7.14 -1.92
N MET A 82 -9.45 -8.01 -2.59
CA MET A 82 -9.07 -9.31 -2.05
C MET A 82 -8.01 -9.18 -0.96
N LYS A 83 -8.17 -9.96 0.12
CA LYS A 83 -7.12 -10.18 1.10
C LYS A 83 -6.03 -11.04 0.48
N SER A 84 -4.85 -10.46 0.30
CA SER A 84 -3.73 -11.07 -0.40
C SER A 84 -2.41 -10.91 0.33
N TYR A 85 -1.42 -11.70 -0.10
CA TYR A 85 -0.11 -11.86 0.50
C TYR A 85 0.96 -11.57 -0.55
N SER A 86 1.83 -10.60 -0.28
CA SER A 86 2.87 -10.14 -1.20
C SER A 86 4.23 -10.14 -0.50
N TRP A 87 5.33 -10.07 -1.28
CA TRP A 87 6.70 -10.02 -0.77
C TRP A 87 7.09 -11.20 0.14
N THR A 88 6.37 -12.30 0.02
CA THR A 88 6.56 -13.53 0.80
C THR A 88 7.92 -14.17 0.58
N LYS A 89 8.57 -13.86 -0.57
CA LYS A 89 9.97 -14.21 -0.83
C LYS A 89 10.91 -13.71 0.27
N LEU A 90 10.73 -12.49 0.77
CA LEU A 90 11.57 -11.92 1.84
C LEU A 90 11.38 -12.65 3.17
N LEU A 91 10.22 -13.29 3.37
CA LEU A 91 9.89 -14.05 4.57
C LEU A 91 10.47 -15.47 4.55
N LEU A 92 11.10 -15.90 3.45
CA LEU A 92 11.86 -17.15 3.41
C LEU A 92 13.18 -17.02 4.18
N ASP A 93 13.75 -15.81 4.25
CA ASP A 93 15.01 -15.56 4.95
C ASP A 93 14.77 -15.09 6.39
N ASP A 94 14.92 -16.01 7.34
CA ASP A 94 14.77 -15.73 8.78
C ASP A 94 15.94 -14.91 9.40
N THR A 95 16.76 -14.22 8.59
CA THR A 95 17.91 -13.47 9.13
C THR A 95 17.51 -12.11 9.69
N LEU A 96 18.16 -11.72 10.80
CA LEU A 96 17.91 -10.44 11.48
C LEU A 96 18.10 -9.23 10.54
N PRO A 97 17.30 -8.16 10.67
CA PRO A 97 17.43 -6.94 9.85
C PRO A 97 18.87 -6.39 9.88
N SER A 98 19.36 -5.93 8.73
CA SER A 98 20.70 -5.33 8.59
C SER A 98 20.69 -3.81 8.86
N GLU A 99 21.85 -3.21 9.14
CA GLU A 99 22.00 -1.74 9.25
C GLU A 99 21.75 -1.01 7.91
N PHE A 100 21.76 -1.74 6.78
CA PHE A 100 21.44 -1.24 5.45
C PHE A 100 19.98 -1.47 5.06
N ASP A 101 19.25 -2.27 5.83
CA ASP A 101 17.80 -2.31 5.71
C ASP A 101 17.31 -0.96 6.20
N VAL A 102 16.52 -0.29 5.37
CA VAL A 102 15.92 0.98 5.76
C VAL A 102 15.12 0.69 7.03
N THR A 103 15.50 1.26 8.18
CA THR A 103 14.90 0.96 9.49
C THR A 103 13.38 1.19 9.52
N ASP A 104 12.90 2.08 8.64
CA ASP A 104 11.49 2.34 8.36
C ASP A 104 10.77 1.21 7.59
N THR A 105 11.45 0.18 7.09
CA THR A 105 10.82 -0.98 6.45
C THR A 105 10.14 -1.89 7.47
N HIS A 106 10.59 -1.92 8.73
CA HIS A 106 9.96 -2.75 9.76
C HIS A 106 8.96 -1.98 10.63
N THR A 107 9.06 -0.64 10.71
CA THR A 107 8.19 0.21 11.54
C THR A 107 7.21 1.10 10.76
N THR A 108 7.42 1.32 9.45
CA THR A 108 6.54 2.14 8.59
C THR A 108 6.11 1.46 7.28
N MET A 109 6.41 0.17 7.11
CA MET A 109 5.66 -0.67 6.18
C MET A 109 4.29 -0.90 6.77
N ASP A 110 3.26 -0.77 5.94
CA ASP A 110 1.93 -1.28 6.27
C ASP A 110 2.12 -2.73 6.77
N PRO A 111 1.86 -3.01 8.06
CA PRO A 111 2.02 -4.34 8.64
C PRO A 111 1.25 -5.41 7.88
N GLU A 112 0.29 -5.01 7.03
CA GLU A 112 -0.49 -5.89 6.18
C GLU A 112 0.21 -6.44 4.93
N ILE A 113 1.32 -5.84 4.45
CA ILE A 113 1.94 -6.28 3.18
C ILE A 113 2.82 -7.53 3.37
N MET A 114 3.57 -7.63 4.47
CA MET A 114 4.47 -8.75 4.79
C MET A 114 3.90 -9.67 5.87
N ARG A 115 2.60 -9.95 5.82
CA ARG A 115 1.95 -10.95 6.67
C ARG A 115 1.96 -12.32 6.00
N LEU A 116 1.72 -13.36 6.79
CA LEU A 116 1.43 -14.71 6.32
C LEU A 116 0.00 -15.07 6.72
N PRO A 117 -0.68 -15.95 5.97
CA PRO A 117 -1.95 -16.52 6.39
C PRO A 117 -1.78 -17.27 7.71
N ASN A 118 -2.86 -17.34 8.49
CA ASN A 118 -2.87 -18.13 9.71
C ASN A 118 -2.50 -19.58 9.39
N ASN A 119 -1.53 -20.13 10.13
CA ASN A 119 -1.04 -21.51 9.98
C ASN A 119 -0.28 -21.83 8.68
N MET A 120 0.16 -20.82 7.92
CA MET A 120 1.02 -21.04 6.75
C MET A 120 2.41 -20.44 6.98
N SER A 121 3.45 -21.19 6.58
CA SER A 121 4.81 -20.66 6.51
C SER A 121 5.04 -19.89 5.21
N ALA A 122 6.10 -19.09 5.14
CA ALA A 122 6.52 -18.43 3.90
C ALA A 122 6.79 -19.43 2.76
N LYS A 123 7.30 -20.63 3.10
CA LYS A 123 7.49 -21.74 2.15
C LYS A 123 6.15 -22.22 1.58
N ASP A 124 5.11 -22.33 2.42
CA ASP A 124 3.79 -22.77 1.97
C ASP A 124 3.16 -21.74 1.03
N VAL A 125 3.26 -20.45 1.35
CA VAL A 125 2.76 -19.39 0.46
C VAL A 125 3.53 -19.35 -0.86
N ALA A 126 4.86 -19.51 -0.83
CA ALA A 126 5.68 -19.62 -2.02
C ALA A 126 5.31 -20.85 -2.88
N ARG A 127 5.03 -22.00 -2.23
CA ARG A 127 4.55 -23.22 -2.90
C ARG A 127 3.25 -22.95 -3.65
N GLU A 128 2.28 -22.30 -3.01
CA GLU A 128 0.98 -22.02 -3.63
C GLU A 128 1.09 -21.09 -4.86
N TYR A 129 1.91 -20.04 -4.76
CA TYR A 129 2.20 -19.18 -5.91
C TYR A 129 2.86 -19.96 -7.06
N LEU A 130 3.87 -20.77 -6.73
CA LEU A 130 4.58 -21.62 -7.69
C LEU A 130 3.68 -22.70 -8.29
N ALA A 131 2.70 -23.22 -7.54
CA ALA A 131 1.75 -24.21 -8.02
C ALA A 131 0.80 -23.60 -9.07
N GLY A 132 0.35 -22.36 -8.85
CA GLY A 132 -0.39 -21.60 -9.86
C GLY A 132 0.41 -21.42 -11.16
N MET A 133 1.69 -21.04 -11.04
CA MET A 133 2.60 -20.91 -12.18
C MET A 133 2.83 -22.25 -12.89
N ARG A 134 3.06 -23.33 -12.14
CA ARG A 134 3.28 -24.69 -12.68
C ARG A 134 2.05 -25.16 -13.47
N LYS A 135 0.86 -24.99 -12.89
CA LYS A 135 -0.40 -25.35 -13.54
C LYS A 135 -0.57 -24.60 -14.87
N MET A 136 -0.38 -23.29 -14.84
CA MET A 136 -0.44 -22.45 -16.03
C MET A 136 0.57 -22.91 -17.10
N PHE A 137 1.80 -23.22 -16.70
CA PHE A 137 2.84 -23.70 -17.61
C PHE A 137 2.42 -25.02 -18.28
N ASP A 138 1.96 -26.01 -17.49
CA ASP A 138 1.57 -27.33 -18.01
C ASP A 138 0.38 -27.28 -18.98
N GLU A 139 -0.62 -26.44 -18.69
CA GLU A 139 -1.83 -26.29 -19.52
C GLU A 139 -1.51 -25.71 -20.91
N ASN A 140 -0.48 -24.86 -21.00
CA ASN A 140 -0.24 -24.04 -22.18
C ASN A 140 1.04 -24.39 -22.93
N ILE A 141 2.01 -25.06 -22.31
CA ILE A 141 3.27 -25.46 -22.97
C ILE A 141 3.01 -26.43 -24.14
N LYS A 142 1.95 -27.24 -24.04
CA LYS A 142 1.47 -28.15 -25.10
C LYS A 142 1.13 -27.42 -26.39
N GLN A 143 0.64 -26.19 -26.31
CA GLN A 143 0.32 -25.37 -27.49
C GLN A 143 1.58 -24.80 -28.14
N ASN A 144 2.68 -24.66 -27.39
CA ASN A 144 3.94 -24.09 -27.87
C ASN A 144 4.86 -25.15 -28.48
N ILE A 145 4.90 -26.36 -27.91
CA ILE A 145 5.84 -27.43 -28.30
C ILE A 145 5.14 -28.59 -29.04
N GLY A 146 3.82 -28.71 -28.93
CA GLY A 146 3.06 -29.84 -29.49
C GLY A 146 2.80 -30.93 -28.45
N ALA A 147 1.57 -31.47 -28.43
CA ALA A 147 1.09 -32.33 -27.34
C ALA A 147 1.78 -33.70 -27.26
N HIS A 148 2.23 -34.27 -28.38
CA HIS A 148 2.78 -35.63 -28.44
C HIS A 148 4.24 -35.75 -27.97
N GLU A 149 4.96 -34.63 -27.84
CA GLU A 149 6.39 -34.65 -27.48
C GLU A 149 6.62 -34.44 -25.98
N LEU A 150 5.66 -33.87 -25.24
CA LEU A 150 5.91 -33.39 -23.88
C LEU A 150 5.94 -34.47 -22.78
N ASP A 151 5.20 -35.56 -22.95
CA ASP A 151 5.06 -36.58 -21.89
C ASP A 151 6.38 -37.34 -21.66
N ASP A 152 7.17 -37.54 -22.71
CA ASP A 152 8.48 -38.20 -22.67
C ASP A 152 9.68 -37.23 -22.68
N LEU A 153 9.44 -35.92 -22.91
CA LEU A 153 10.49 -34.90 -22.97
C LEU A 153 10.95 -34.53 -21.55
N PRO A 154 12.20 -34.82 -21.15
CA PRO A 154 12.71 -34.45 -19.84
C PRO A 154 12.72 -32.92 -19.67
N MET A 155 12.26 -32.43 -18.51
CA MET A 155 12.31 -31.02 -18.17
C MET A 155 13.40 -30.72 -17.13
N GLU A 156 14.16 -29.66 -17.36
CA GLU A 156 15.17 -29.17 -16.43
C GLU A 156 14.83 -27.74 -16.00
N PHE A 157 14.37 -27.62 -14.76
CA PHE A 157 13.92 -26.38 -14.15
C PHE A 157 15.10 -25.67 -13.47
N TRP A 158 15.30 -24.41 -13.80
CA TRP A 158 16.32 -23.53 -13.21
C TRP A 158 15.61 -22.39 -12.49
N ILE A 159 15.75 -22.35 -11.17
CA ILE A 159 15.13 -21.30 -10.34
C ILE A 159 16.19 -20.34 -9.85
N THR A 160 15.97 -19.05 -10.07
CA THR A 160 16.87 -18.01 -9.59
C THR A 160 16.68 -17.79 -8.09
N VAL A 161 17.77 -17.59 -7.37
CA VAL A 161 17.77 -17.26 -5.93
C VAL A 161 18.77 -16.14 -5.64
N PRO A 162 18.54 -15.29 -4.63
CA PRO A 162 19.51 -14.28 -4.24
C PRO A 162 20.84 -14.89 -3.80
N THR A 163 21.95 -14.29 -4.21
CA THR A 163 23.31 -14.73 -3.80
C THR A 163 23.53 -14.58 -2.30
N SER A 164 22.94 -13.52 -1.71
CA SER A 164 23.05 -13.16 -0.29
C SER A 164 22.36 -14.16 0.64
N TRP A 165 21.49 -15.03 0.12
CA TRP A 165 20.77 -16.02 0.90
C TRP A 165 21.68 -17.15 1.40
N ASN A 166 21.41 -17.58 2.63
CA ASN A 166 22.04 -18.77 3.17
C ASN A 166 21.50 -20.04 2.48
N GLU A 167 22.25 -21.15 2.59
CA GLU A 167 21.89 -22.41 1.92
C GLU A 167 20.53 -22.97 2.37
N ARG A 168 20.12 -22.76 3.62
CA ARG A 168 18.79 -23.18 4.09
C ARG A 168 17.69 -22.44 3.33
N THR A 169 17.79 -21.13 3.15
CA THR A 169 16.79 -20.32 2.44
C THR A 169 16.71 -20.71 0.95
N LYS A 170 17.86 -20.96 0.31
CA LYS A 170 17.91 -21.51 -1.05
C LYS A 170 17.21 -22.87 -1.16
N LEU A 171 17.47 -23.76 -0.20
CA LEU A 171 16.82 -25.08 -0.14
C LEU A 171 15.32 -25.00 0.14
N LEU A 172 14.84 -24.03 0.94
CA LEU A 172 13.41 -23.81 1.14
C LEU A 172 12.70 -23.43 -0.17
N THR A 173 13.33 -22.57 -0.98
CA THR A 173 12.80 -22.20 -2.30
C THR A 173 12.72 -23.40 -3.23
N LYS A 174 13.78 -24.22 -3.25
CA LYS A 174 13.78 -25.48 -4.00
C LYS A 174 12.68 -26.44 -3.53
N SER A 175 12.50 -26.58 -2.20
CA SER A 175 11.45 -27.41 -1.61
C SER A 175 10.06 -26.92 -2.00
N ALA A 176 9.79 -25.62 -1.91
CA ALA A 176 8.53 -25.02 -2.31
C ALA A 176 8.21 -25.31 -3.79
N ALA A 177 9.19 -25.17 -4.68
CA ALA A 177 9.02 -25.49 -6.09
C ALA A 177 8.77 -27.00 -6.34
N MET A 178 9.49 -27.88 -5.65
CA MET A 178 9.26 -29.32 -5.74
C MET A 178 7.84 -29.69 -5.29
N GLU A 179 7.40 -29.14 -4.16
CA GLU A 179 6.05 -29.35 -3.63
C GLU A 179 4.96 -28.74 -4.53
N ALA A 180 5.27 -27.66 -5.26
CA ALA A 180 4.41 -27.07 -6.29
C ALA A 180 4.32 -27.92 -7.56
N GLY A 181 5.10 -29.00 -7.66
CA GLY A 181 5.10 -29.95 -8.76
C GLY A 181 6.22 -29.80 -9.76
N PHE A 182 7.14 -28.83 -9.61
CA PHE A 182 8.33 -28.75 -10.45
C PHE A 182 9.26 -29.94 -10.20
N GLY A 183 9.73 -30.60 -11.26
CA GLY A 183 10.59 -31.78 -11.11
C GLY A 183 9.87 -33.04 -10.60
N LYS A 184 8.53 -33.11 -10.72
CA LYS A 184 7.73 -34.24 -10.20
C LYS A 184 8.00 -35.58 -10.90
N ARG A 185 8.33 -35.59 -12.20
CA ARG A 185 8.66 -36.82 -12.93
C ARG A 185 10.10 -37.21 -12.62
N GLU A 186 10.39 -38.51 -12.55
CA GLU A 186 11.76 -39.01 -12.32
C GLU A 186 12.76 -38.55 -13.39
N VAL A 187 12.28 -38.28 -14.60
CA VAL A 187 13.09 -37.76 -15.72
C VAL A 187 13.36 -36.26 -15.62
N ASP A 188 12.62 -35.54 -14.79
CA ASP A 188 12.76 -34.10 -14.63
C ASP A 188 13.82 -33.78 -13.56
N SER A 189 14.36 -32.57 -13.59
CA SER A 189 15.30 -32.12 -12.58
C SER A 189 15.11 -30.64 -12.24
N ILE A 190 15.54 -30.25 -11.04
CA ILE A 190 15.46 -28.89 -10.53
C ILE A 190 16.82 -28.44 -10.00
N ARG A 191 17.26 -27.28 -10.49
CA ARG A 191 18.53 -26.62 -10.16
C ARG A 191 18.25 -25.21 -9.70
N LEU A 192 19.17 -24.70 -8.90
CA LEU A 192 19.19 -23.30 -8.48
C LEU A 192 20.35 -22.60 -9.19
N ILE A 193 20.14 -21.33 -9.51
CA ILE A 193 21.19 -20.44 -10.01
C ILE A 193 21.08 -19.10 -9.28
N PRO A 194 22.19 -18.44 -8.93
CA PRO A 194 22.13 -17.09 -8.41
C PRO A 194 21.49 -16.12 -9.43
N GLU A 195 20.58 -15.26 -8.96
CA GLU A 195 19.97 -14.18 -9.77
C GLU A 195 20.99 -13.36 -10.55
N PRO A 196 22.04 -12.79 -9.91
CA PRO A 196 23.00 -11.97 -10.63
C PRO A 196 23.86 -12.78 -11.61
N GLU A 197 24.05 -14.09 -11.37
CA GLU A 197 24.74 -14.98 -12.32
C GLU A 197 23.89 -15.21 -13.57
N ALA A 198 22.60 -15.50 -13.41
CA ALA A 198 21.66 -15.63 -14.53
C ALA A 198 21.59 -14.34 -15.37
N ALA A 199 21.52 -13.18 -14.70
CA ALA A 199 21.53 -11.87 -15.34
C ALA A 199 22.83 -11.62 -16.13
N ALA A 200 23.99 -11.91 -15.52
CA ALA A 200 25.28 -11.77 -16.18
C ALA A 200 25.39 -12.68 -17.42
N HIS A 201 24.95 -13.93 -17.34
CA HIS A 201 24.95 -14.84 -18.49
C HIS A 201 24.13 -14.29 -19.66
N MET A 202 22.92 -13.78 -19.40
CA MET A 202 22.07 -13.22 -20.44
C MET A 202 22.67 -11.95 -21.06
N ALA A 203 23.16 -11.02 -20.23
CA ALA A 203 23.75 -9.76 -20.69
C ALA A 203 25.03 -10.00 -21.51
N LEU A 204 25.91 -10.90 -21.05
CA LEU A 204 27.16 -11.20 -21.73
C LEU A 204 26.91 -11.99 -23.02
N LYS A 205 26.02 -13.00 -23.03
CA LYS A 205 25.70 -13.74 -24.26
C LYS A 205 25.05 -12.87 -25.34
N THR A 206 24.13 -11.99 -24.96
CA THR A 206 23.51 -11.05 -25.91
C THR A 206 24.51 -9.99 -26.42
N GLY A 207 25.49 -9.64 -25.60
CA GLY A 207 26.50 -8.63 -25.89
C GLY A 207 27.76 -9.14 -26.62
N ILE A 208 28.05 -10.45 -26.61
CA ILE A 208 29.30 -11.03 -27.14
C ILE A 208 29.63 -10.56 -28.56
N HIS A 209 28.64 -10.52 -29.45
CA HIS A 209 28.83 -10.09 -30.84
C HIS A 209 28.80 -8.57 -31.03
N ARG A 210 28.27 -7.81 -30.06
CA ARG A 210 28.13 -6.34 -30.13
C ARG A 210 29.32 -5.61 -29.52
N PHE A 211 30.00 -6.23 -28.57
CA PHE A 211 31.10 -5.65 -27.81
C PHE A 211 32.37 -6.48 -27.93
N GLU A 212 32.74 -6.84 -29.17
CA GLU A 212 33.99 -7.54 -29.47
C GLU A 212 35.16 -6.81 -28.80
N GLY A 213 35.77 -7.44 -27.79
CA GLY A 213 36.84 -6.84 -27.00
C GLY A 213 36.62 -6.82 -25.49
N PHE A 214 35.37 -6.70 -25.03
CA PHE A 214 35.05 -6.55 -23.60
C PHE A 214 34.77 -7.89 -22.90
N VAL A 215 34.14 -8.85 -23.57
CA VAL A 215 33.86 -10.17 -23.00
C VAL A 215 35.08 -11.08 -23.17
N LYS A 216 36.05 -10.97 -22.27
CA LYS A 216 37.30 -11.74 -22.27
C LYS A 216 37.63 -12.25 -20.87
N PRO A 217 38.44 -13.33 -20.75
CA PRO A 217 38.99 -13.72 -19.47
C PRO A 217 39.65 -12.54 -18.74
N LYS A 218 39.46 -12.47 -17.42
CA LYS A 218 39.91 -11.39 -16.51
C LYS A 218 39.17 -10.06 -16.63
N THR A 219 38.10 -9.98 -17.43
CA THR A 219 37.20 -8.82 -17.38
C THR A 219 36.31 -8.89 -16.14
N GLY A 220 36.24 -7.79 -15.38
CA GLY A 220 35.29 -7.62 -14.28
C GLY A 220 33.89 -7.25 -14.77
N VAL A 221 32.87 -7.80 -14.13
CA VAL A 221 31.45 -7.58 -14.41
C VAL A 221 30.76 -7.22 -13.11
N LEU A 222 30.10 -6.07 -13.07
CA LEU A 222 29.26 -5.64 -11.95
C LEU A 222 27.80 -5.82 -12.34
N VAL A 223 27.07 -6.60 -11.56
CA VAL A 223 25.62 -6.74 -11.67
C VAL A 223 24.99 -5.90 -10.57
N CYS A 224 24.12 -4.97 -10.96
CA CYS A 224 23.32 -4.15 -10.07
C CYS A 224 21.85 -4.52 -10.32
N ASP A 225 21.30 -5.39 -9.48
CA ASP A 225 19.90 -5.81 -9.57
C ASP A 225 19.06 -4.89 -8.69
N CYS A 226 18.30 -4.00 -9.33
CA CYS A 226 17.43 -3.04 -8.65
C CYS A 226 15.97 -3.46 -8.83
N GLY A 227 15.49 -4.34 -7.94
CA GLY A 227 14.13 -4.83 -7.95
C GLY A 227 13.14 -3.89 -7.23
N GLY A 228 11.88 -4.33 -7.14
CA GLY A 228 10.83 -3.59 -6.43
C GLY A 228 10.98 -3.63 -4.90
N GLY A 229 11.53 -4.70 -4.34
CA GLY A 229 11.71 -4.89 -2.89
C GLY A 229 13.15 -4.96 -2.40
N THR A 230 14.12 -5.20 -3.29
CA THR A 230 15.53 -5.38 -2.95
C THR A 230 16.44 -4.73 -3.98
N VAL A 231 17.62 -4.32 -3.52
CA VAL A 231 18.77 -3.98 -4.38
C VAL A 231 19.91 -4.90 -3.99
N ASP A 232 20.38 -5.68 -4.95
CA ASP A 232 21.44 -6.67 -4.78
C ASP A 232 22.57 -6.36 -5.78
N ILE A 233 23.79 -6.17 -5.26
CA ILE A 233 24.96 -5.84 -6.07
C ILE A 233 25.99 -6.95 -5.98
N THR A 234 26.40 -7.54 -7.10
CA THR A 234 27.40 -8.62 -7.13
C THR A 234 28.46 -8.36 -8.18
N THR A 235 29.71 -8.72 -7.89
CA THR A 235 30.85 -8.60 -8.81
C THR A 235 31.36 -9.97 -9.24
N TYR A 236 31.56 -10.12 -10.54
CA TYR A 236 32.14 -11.31 -11.17
C TYR A 236 33.40 -10.96 -11.94
N GLU A 237 34.27 -11.93 -12.12
CA GLU A 237 35.33 -11.95 -13.13
C GLU A 237 34.98 -13.03 -14.16
N ILE A 238 35.12 -12.72 -15.44
CA ILE A 238 35.02 -13.73 -16.49
C ILE A 238 36.27 -14.61 -16.41
N GLU A 239 36.12 -15.89 -16.09
CA GLU A 239 37.25 -16.82 -16.10
C GLU A 239 37.52 -17.36 -17.51
N ARG A 240 36.44 -17.65 -18.23
CA ARG A 240 36.50 -18.32 -19.52
C ARG A 240 35.28 -17.96 -20.36
N THR A 241 35.47 -17.81 -21.67
CA THR A 241 34.39 -17.55 -22.64
C THR A 241 34.05 -18.77 -23.49
N GLU A 242 35.04 -19.62 -23.77
CA GLU A 242 34.95 -20.81 -24.63
C GLU A 242 35.43 -22.08 -23.89
N PRO A 243 34.77 -23.25 -24.03
CA PRO A 243 33.58 -23.53 -24.84
C PRO A 243 32.28 -23.03 -24.21
N THR A 244 32.33 -22.62 -22.94
CA THR A 244 31.19 -22.08 -22.19
C THR A 244 31.64 -20.91 -21.33
N LEU A 245 30.85 -19.84 -21.29
CA LEU A 245 31.04 -18.72 -20.38
C LEU A 245 31.06 -19.22 -18.93
N THR A 246 32.09 -18.86 -18.17
CA THR A 246 32.25 -19.19 -16.76
C THR A 246 32.62 -17.92 -15.99
N LEU A 247 31.90 -17.67 -14.90
CA LEU A 247 32.05 -16.50 -14.06
C LEU A 247 32.55 -16.92 -12.67
N ARG A 248 33.51 -16.18 -12.12
CA ARG A 248 33.95 -16.31 -10.74
C ARG A 248 33.49 -15.10 -9.95
N GLU A 249 32.71 -15.32 -8.90
CA GLU A 249 32.34 -14.26 -7.97
C GLU A 249 33.60 -13.70 -7.29
N ILE A 250 33.81 -12.38 -7.35
CA ILE A 250 34.99 -11.72 -6.77
C ILE A 250 34.78 -11.47 -5.28
N VAL A 251 33.56 -11.09 -4.88
CA VAL A 251 33.18 -10.85 -3.50
C VAL A 251 32.03 -11.78 -3.14
N VAL A 252 32.31 -12.84 -2.39
CA VAL A 252 31.25 -13.67 -1.79
C VAL A 252 30.54 -12.83 -0.75
N GLY A 253 29.24 -12.59 -0.92
CA GLY A 253 28.41 -11.93 0.08
C GLY A 253 28.62 -12.56 1.46
N VAL A 254 29.31 -11.87 2.37
CA VAL A 254 29.65 -12.44 3.67
C VAL A 254 28.39 -12.46 4.53
N ALA A 255 27.79 -13.65 4.67
CA ALA A 255 26.75 -13.90 5.64
C ALA A 255 27.27 -13.59 7.07
N LYS A 256 26.87 -12.42 7.58
CA LYS A 256 26.79 -11.85 8.95
C LYS A 256 27.69 -12.38 10.10
N LYS A 257 28.05 -13.68 10.20
CA LYS A 257 28.85 -14.23 11.32
C LYS A 257 30.29 -13.68 11.42
N LYS A 258 30.89 -13.18 10.33
CA LYS A 258 32.27 -12.64 10.33
C LYS A 258 32.37 -11.11 10.48
N MET A 259 31.27 -10.36 10.48
CA MET A 259 31.30 -8.89 10.50
C MET A 259 31.93 -8.31 11.78
N LYS A 260 31.84 -8.99 12.93
CA LYS A 260 32.46 -8.51 14.18
C LYS A 260 33.99 -8.61 14.17
N GLN A 261 34.57 -9.48 13.31
CA GLN A 261 36.01 -9.70 13.23
C GLN A 261 36.68 -8.90 12.09
N LEU A 262 35.95 -8.55 11.04
CA LEU A 262 36.49 -7.96 9.81
C LEU A 262 36.57 -6.42 9.78
N LYS A 263 36.00 -5.70 10.76
CA LYS A 263 36.15 -4.23 10.90
C LYS A 263 37.60 -3.74 11.13
N LYS A 264 38.62 -4.62 11.07
CA LYS A 264 40.05 -4.26 11.24
C LYS A 264 40.81 -3.97 9.93
N ASN A 265 40.32 -4.38 8.77
CA ASN A 265 41.03 -4.16 7.50
C ASN A 265 40.13 -3.40 6.51
N ALA A 266 40.46 -2.13 6.25
CA ALA A 266 39.65 -1.18 5.49
C ALA A 266 39.63 -1.39 3.96
N ASN A 267 39.97 -2.57 3.46
CA ASN A 267 40.13 -2.83 2.01
C ASN A 267 39.15 -3.86 1.42
N ASP A 268 38.27 -4.46 2.22
CA ASP A 268 37.25 -5.39 1.70
C ASP A 268 36.01 -4.60 1.26
N VAL A 269 35.78 -4.53 -0.05
CA VAL A 269 34.53 -3.99 -0.63
C VAL A 269 33.40 -4.97 -0.31
N ILE A 270 32.51 -4.56 0.60
CA ILE A 270 31.35 -5.35 1.03
C ILE A 270 30.23 -5.16 0.00
N SER A 271 29.60 -6.24 -0.47
CA SER A 271 28.34 -6.17 -1.22
C SER A 271 27.18 -5.87 -0.26
N PRO A 272 26.47 -4.73 -0.41
CA PRO A 272 25.26 -4.47 0.35
C PRO A 272 24.08 -5.19 -0.31
N ALA A 273 23.46 -6.11 0.41
CA ALA A 273 22.09 -6.57 0.13
C ALA A 273 21.18 -5.87 1.13
N GLY A 274 20.24 -5.06 0.64
CA GLY A 274 19.32 -4.29 1.47
C GLY A 274 17.87 -4.45 1.02
N LYS A 275 16.95 -4.45 1.99
CA LYS A 275 15.49 -4.33 1.74
C LYS A 275 15.14 -2.91 1.32
N CYS A 276 15.61 -2.49 0.15
CA CYS A 276 15.29 -1.21 -0.48
C CYS A 276 15.11 -1.47 -1.97
N GLY A 277 13.94 -1.16 -2.53
CA GLY A 277 13.66 -1.32 -3.96
C GLY A 277 12.69 -0.26 -4.44
N ASP A 278 12.22 -0.36 -5.69
CA ASP A 278 11.35 0.65 -6.32
C ASP A 278 10.10 0.97 -5.48
N THR A 279 9.51 0.00 -4.77
CA THR A 279 8.36 0.30 -3.90
C THR A 279 8.70 1.19 -2.69
N CYS A 280 9.97 1.23 -2.28
CA CYS A 280 10.45 2.23 -1.32
C CYS A 280 10.50 3.62 -1.97
N VAL A 281 10.90 3.70 -3.24
CA VAL A 281 10.88 4.95 -4.02
C VAL A 281 9.44 5.42 -4.24
N ASP A 282 8.55 4.54 -4.71
CA ASP A 282 7.10 4.81 -4.86
C ASP A 282 6.48 5.26 -3.55
N ARG A 283 6.80 4.60 -2.43
CA ARG A 283 6.30 5.03 -1.11
C ARG A 283 6.88 6.36 -0.71
N ASN A 284 8.16 6.62 -0.93
CA ASN A 284 8.74 7.92 -0.60
C ASN A 284 8.22 9.02 -1.53
N LEU A 285 7.85 8.68 -2.77
CA LEU A 285 7.14 9.57 -3.68
C LEU A 285 5.70 9.80 -3.19
N LEU A 286 4.97 8.76 -2.80
CA LEU A 286 3.64 8.88 -2.19
C LEU A 286 3.70 9.65 -0.88
N LYS A 287 4.71 9.42 -0.02
CA LYS A 287 5.00 10.25 1.16
C LYS A 287 5.29 11.67 0.73
N LEU A 288 6.08 11.92 -0.31
CA LEU A 288 6.36 13.27 -0.81
C LEU A 288 5.11 13.96 -1.37
N LEU A 289 4.18 13.19 -1.97
CA LEU A 289 2.88 13.64 -2.45
C LEU A 289 1.84 13.77 -1.32
N SER A 290 1.95 12.96 -0.25
CA SER A 290 1.05 12.92 0.92
C SER A 290 1.56 13.75 2.09
N ILE A 291 2.79 14.27 2.01
CA ILE A 291 3.37 15.33 2.84
C ILE A 291 2.63 16.61 2.46
N VAL A 292 1.37 16.65 2.84
CA VAL A 292 0.68 17.89 3.11
C VAL A 292 1.16 18.33 4.49
N ARG A 293 2.25 19.08 4.54
CA ARG A 293 2.78 19.60 5.83
C ARG A 293 1.85 20.65 6.43
N GLU A 294 1.17 21.43 5.60
CA GLU A 294 0.26 22.50 6.00
C GLU A 294 -0.76 22.72 4.87
N LYS A 295 -2.07 22.57 5.14
CA LYS A 295 -3.12 23.00 4.18
C LYS A 295 -3.48 24.45 4.43
N LYS A 296 -3.56 25.18 3.32
CA LYS A 296 -4.11 26.53 3.25
C LYS A 296 -5.58 26.44 2.86
N CYS A 297 -6.48 26.88 3.74
CA CYS A 297 -7.90 26.93 3.38
C CYS A 297 -8.17 28.10 2.42
N GLN A 298 -8.69 27.76 1.24
CA GLN A 298 -9.06 28.75 0.20
C GLN A 298 -10.39 29.46 0.51
N LYS A 299 -11.19 28.92 1.43
CA LYS A 299 -12.47 29.46 1.90
C LYS A 299 -12.45 29.55 3.43
N HIS A 300 -13.30 30.40 4.00
CA HIS A 300 -13.63 30.37 5.42
C HIS A 300 -14.57 29.19 5.67
N TYR A 301 -14.38 28.45 6.76
CA TYR A 301 -15.28 27.37 7.17
C TYR A 301 -15.78 27.60 8.59
N GLY A 302 -17.07 27.36 8.81
CA GLY A 302 -17.70 27.66 10.08
C GLY A 302 -19.11 27.09 10.21
N HIS A 303 -19.76 27.50 11.28
CA HIS A 303 -21.17 27.19 11.58
C HIS A 303 -21.93 28.47 11.96
N ALA A 304 -23.25 28.41 11.95
CA ALA A 304 -24.09 29.52 12.37
C ALA A 304 -24.68 29.27 13.77
N LEU A 305 -24.71 30.30 14.60
CA LEU A 305 -25.33 30.30 15.93
C LEU A 305 -26.39 31.40 16.02
N ALA A 306 -27.13 31.40 17.13
CA ALA A 306 -28.10 32.43 17.46
C ALA A 306 -27.57 33.39 18.53
N GLU A 307 -27.89 34.67 18.39
CA GLU A 307 -27.57 35.71 19.39
C GLU A 307 -28.84 36.37 19.91
N VAL A 308 -28.73 37.14 21.00
CA VAL A 308 -29.85 37.91 21.56
C VAL A 308 -30.37 38.90 20.51
N TYR A 309 -31.68 38.85 20.26
CA TYR A 309 -32.31 39.74 19.29
C TYR A 309 -32.41 41.16 19.86
N ASN A 310 -31.76 42.12 19.19
CA ASN A 310 -31.88 43.53 19.47
C ASN A 310 -32.53 44.24 18.27
N PRO A 311 -33.78 44.71 18.37
CA PRO A 311 -34.50 45.36 17.26
C PRO A 311 -33.76 46.56 16.66
N SER A 312 -32.98 47.29 17.46
CA SER A 312 -32.24 48.47 17.00
C SER A 312 -31.02 48.13 16.14
N LEU A 313 -30.42 46.95 16.37
CA LEU A 313 -29.24 46.47 15.64
C LEU A 313 -29.58 45.48 14.53
N HIS A 314 -30.71 44.77 14.67
CA HIS A 314 -31.11 43.65 13.82
C HIS A 314 -32.45 43.93 13.12
N SER A 315 -32.74 45.16 12.70
CA SER A 315 -34.02 45.51 12.05
C SER A 315 -34.11 45.08 10.59
N ASN A 316 -32.98 44.79 9.94
CA ASN A 316 -32.86 44.58 8.49
C ASN A 316 -32.31 43.19 8.09
N TYR A 317 -32.52 42.16 8.92
CA TYR A 317 -32.08 40.80 8.59
C TYR A 317 -32.93 40.16 7.50
N ASN A 318 -32.37 39.19 6.76
CA ASN A 318 -33.12 38.47 5.74
C ASN A 318 -34.04 37.42 6.39
N THR A 319 -35.35 37.64 6.33
CA THR A 319 -36.37 36.77 6.93
C THR A 319 -36.51 35.40 6.25
N GLU A 320 -35.97 35.23 5.04
CA GLU A 320 -35.93 33.93 4.35
C GLU A 320 -34.80 33.03 4.85
N ARG A 321 -33.73 33.63 5.40
CA ARG A 321 -32.52 32.90 5.84
C ARG A 321 -32.36 32.86 7.36
N ARG A 322 -33.00 33.78 8.09
CA ARG A 322 -32.88 33.94 9.54
C ARG A 322 -34.25 34.10 10.18
N CYS A 323 -34.37 33.60 11.40
CA CYS A 323 -35.61 33.63 12.16
C CYS A 323 -35.36 34.06 13.61
N ILE A 324 -36.37 34.72 14.18
CA ILE A 324 -36.42 35.03 15.60
C ILE A 324 -37.16 33.89 16.30
N TYR A 325 -36.61 33.41 17.40
CA TYR A 325 -37.29 32.46 18.28
C TYR A 325 -37.09 32.88 19.74
N LYS A 326 -38.04 32.53 20.59
CA LYS A 326 -37.94 32.74 22.03
C LYS A 326 -37.24 31.55 22.66
N ASP A 327 -36.08 31.78 23.26
CA ASP A 327 -35.30 30.74 23.91
C ASP A 327 -36.11 30.08 25.04
N VAL A 328 -36.04 28.76 25.13
CA VAL A 328 -36.87 27.99 26.06
C VAL A 328 -36.36 28.01 27.50
N MET A 329 -35.09 28.38 27.71
CA MET A 329 -34.43 28.42 29.03
C MET A 329 -34.65 29.77 29.72
N ASP A 330 -34.38 30.87 29.02
CA ASP A 330 -34.38 32.22 29.61
C ASP A 330 -35.53 33.11 29.08
N ARG A 331 -36.34 32.61 28.13
CA ARG A 331 -37.44 33.34 27.47
C ARG A 331 -36.98 34.62 26.74
N VAL A 332 -35.70 34.75 26.41
CA VAL A 332 -35.16 35.86 25.63
C VAL A 332 -35.35 35.59 24.14
N ASP A 333 -35.74 36.61 23.39
CA ASP A 333 -35.82 36.49 21.93
C ASP A 333 -34.41 36.43 21.34
N ARG A 334 -34.13 35.41 20.52
CA ARG A 334 -32.86 35.18 19.84
C ARG A 334 -33.06 35.18 18.33
N LEU A 335 -32.08 35.68 17.59
CA LEU A 335 -32.06 35.70 16.13
C LEU A 335 -31.00 34.69 15.64
N THR A 336 -31.36 33.81 14.71
CA THR A 336 -30.43 32.82 14.14
C THR A 336 -29.47 33.42 13.10
N GLY A 337 -28.50 32.65 12.62
CA GLY A 337 -27.72 33.00 11.42
C GLY A 337 -26.52 33.92 11.62
N PHE A 338 -25.96 33.99 12.83
CA PHE A 338 -24.68 34.66 13.09
C PHE A 338 -23.53 33.69 12.82
N MET A 339 -22.55 34.10 12.01
CA MET A 339 -21.51 33.21 11.50
C MET A 339 -20.29 33.16 12.42
N PHE A 340 -19.92 31.94 12.81
CA PHE A 340 -18.73 31.63 13.59
C PHE A 340 -17.74 30.87 12.71
N TRP A 341 -16.80 31.62 12.14
CA TRP A 341 -15.78 31.13 11.23
C TRP A 341 -14.59 30.56 12.03
N GLN A 342 -14.57 29.24 12.18
CA GLN A 342 -13.54 28.52 12.94
C GLN A 342 -12.23 28.40 12.17
N ILE A 343 -12.33 28.34 10.84
CA ILE A 343 -11.17 28.28 9.94
C ILE A 343 -11.21 29.49 9.02
N PRO A 344 -10.36 30.50 9.23
CA PRO A 344 -10.32 31.67 8.36
C PRO A 344 -9.53 31.41 7.07
N LYS A 345 -9.95 32.05 5.97
CA LYS A 345 -9.20 32.07 4.69
C LYS A 345 -7.83 32.72 4.84
N VAL A 346 -6.84 32.15 4.14
CA VAL A 346 -5.41 32.45 4.29
C VAL A 346 -4.97 33.88 3.95
N TYR A 347 -5.75 34.66 3.19
CA TYR A 347 -5.43 36.07 2.91
C TYR A 347 -5.98 37.06 3.95
N SER A 348 -6.74 36.58 4.94
CA SER A 348 -7.04 37.40 6.11
C SER A 348 -5.78 37.47 6.99
N ARG A 349 -5.51 38.60 7.66
CA ARG A 349 -4.34 38.80 8.57
C ARG A 349 -4.26 37.80 9.76
N LYS A 350 -5.16 36.79 9.80
CA LYS A 350 -5.30 35.73 10.80
C LYS A 350 -5.39 34.32 10.18
N GLY A 351 -4.94 34.10 8.94
CA GLY A 351 -5.02 32.80 8.29
C GLY A 351 -4.34 31.68 9.09
N THR A 352 -5.09 30.63 9.44
CA THR A 352 -4.59 29.47 10.19
C THR A 352 -4.07 28.42 9.22
N LEU A 353 -2.82 28.00 9.38
CA LEU A 353 -2.28 26.81 8.73
C LEU A 353 -2.87 25.58 9.45
N ILE A 354 -3.45 24.65 8.69
CA ILE A 354 -4.02 23.41 9.25
C ILE A 354 -3.08 22.26 8.96
N ASP A 355 -2.67 21.56 10.00
CA ASP A 355 -1.85 20.35 9.96
C ASP A 355 -2.54 19.17 10.65
N SER A 356 -1.89 18.01 10.68
CA SER A 356 -2.37 16.79 11.35
C SER A 356 -2.56 16.93 12.87
N LYS A 357 -1.98 17.96 13.49
CA LYS A 357 -2.11 18.25 14.93
C LYS A 357 -3.18 19.28 15.23
N THR A 358 -3.78 19.88 14.20
CA THR A 358 -4.77 20.94 14.36
C THR A 358 -6.09 20.35 14.83
N GLU A 359 -6.49 20.73 16.04
CA GLU A 359 -7.78 20.41 16.63
C GLU A 359 -8.48 21.71 17.05
N ILE A 360 -9.61 22.01 16.40
CA ILE A 360 -10.40 23.21 16.68
C ILE A 360 -11.71 22.79 17.31
N ASN A 361 -12.00 23.34 18.49
CA ASN A 361 -13.21 23.07 19.24
C ASN A 361 -14.05 24.34 19.36
N SER A 362 -15.30 24.27 18.91
CA SER A 362 -16.29 25.33 19.08
C SER A 362 -17.45 24.83 19.93
N GLU A 363 -17.56 25.37 21.14
CA GLU A 363 -18.65 25.06 22.06
C GLU A 363 -19.94 25.75 21.62
N PHE A 364 -21.06 25.05 21.75
CA PHE A 364 -22.39 25.59 21.57
C PHE A 364 -23.41 24.83 22.44
N VAL A 365 -24.61 25.38 22.57
CA VAL A 365 -25.69 24.78 23.36
C VAL A 365 -26.90 24.53 22.49
N ASN A 366 -27.59 23.42 22.74
CA ASN A 366 -28.91 23.16 22.19
C ASN A 366 -29.93 22.99 23.29
N ASN A 367 -31.04 23.71 23.14
CA ASN A 367 -32.11 23.77 24.11
C ASN A 367 -33.32 22.98 23.60
N TYR A 368 -33.82 22.06 24.41
CA TYR A 368 -34.92 21.15 24.06
C TYR A 368 -36.10 21.35 25.01
N ARG A 369 -37.32 21.26 24.48
CA ARG A 369 -38.56 21.25 25.28
C ARG A 369 -39.16 19.85 25.27
N GLY A 370 -39.59 19.37 26.43
CA GLY A 370 -40.18 18.03 26.60
C GLY A 370 -39.12 16.94 26.76
N PRO A 371 -39.45 15.66 26.48
CA PRO A 371 -38.47 14.59 26.55
C PRO A 371 -37.29 14.88 25.61
N VAL A 372 -36.06 14.66 26.09
CA VAL A 372 -34.85 15.00 25.35
C VAL A 372 -34.90 14.42 23.94
N ILE A 373 -34.87 15.29 22.93
CA ILE A 373 -34.78 14.86 21.53
C ILE A 373 -33.42 14.21 21.35
N LYS A 374 -33.42 12.95 20.90
CA LYS A 374 -32.23 12.10 20.88
C LYS A 374 -31.44 12.20 19.57
N SER A 375 -31.76 13.15 18.70
CA SER A 375 -31.06 13.42 17.45
C SER A 375 -31.23 14.86 17.00
N GLY A 376 -30.23 15.41 16.32
CA GLY A 376 -30.29 16.73 15.72
C GLY A 376 -29.43 16.83 14.46
N GLU A 377 -29.53 17.97 13.78
CA GLU A 377 -28.67 18.31 12.65
C GLU A 377 -27.90 19.59 12.94
N HIS A 378 -26.66 19.65 12.47
CA HIS A 378 -25.78 20.81 12.60
C HIS A 378 -25.22 21.20 11.24
N PHE A 379 -25.55 22.38 10.74
CA PHE A 379 -25.14 22.82 9.40
C PHE A 379 -23.73 23.41 9.39
N LEU A 380 -23.02 23.11 8.30
CA LEU A 380 -21.68 23.61 8.02
C LEU A 380 -21.74 24.57 6.84
N TYR A 381 -20.97 25.65 6.93
CA TYR A 381 -20.97 26.72 5.95
C TYR A 381 -19.56 27.02 5.46
N SER A 382 -19.48 27.52 4.23
CA SER A 382 -18.26 28.10 3.67
C SER A 382 -18.48 29.49 3.09
N CYS A 383 -17.43 30.29 3.00
CA CYS A 383 -17.44 31.56 2.30
C CYS A 383 -16.11 31.83 1.59
N SER A 384 -16.16 32.26 0.34
CA SER A 384 -14.98 32.52 -0.51
C SER A 384 -14.43 33.95 -0.42
N LEU A 385 -15.14 34.88 0.22
CA LEU A 385 -14.73 36.27 0.38
C LEU A 385 -13.46 36.41 1.21
N ASP A 386 -12.68 37.47 0.98
CA ASP A 386 -11.46 37.72 1.78
C ASP A 386 -11.80 38.13 3.21
N ALA A 387 -12.81 38.98 3.38
CA ALA A 387 -13.45 39.28 4.65
C ALA A 387 -14.76 38.50 4.76
N ALA A 388 -14.81 37.53 5.68
CA ALA A 388 -16.00 36.74 5.88
C ALA A 388 -17.12 37.58 6.51
N PRO A 389 -18.37 37.47 6.03
CA PRO A 389 -19.50 38.18 6.60
C PRO A 389 -19.81 37.64 8.00
N SER A 390 -20.34 38.49 8.88
CA SER A 390 -20.74 38.09 10.25
C SER A 390 -22.08 37.36 10.31
N THR A 391 -22.82 37.29 9.20
CA THR A 391 -24.15 36.68 9.13
C THR A 391 -24.32 35.83 7.89
N ILE A 392 -25.30 34.92 7.93
CA ILE A 392 -25.66 34.04 6.81
C ILE A 392 -26.35 34.78 5.66
N ASP A 393 -26.72 36.05 5.85
CA ASP A 393 -27.52 36.83 4.89
C ASP A 393 -26.80 37.04 3.55
N ASP A 394 -25.46 37.02 3.55
CA ASP A 394 -24.67 37.18 2.35
C ASP A 394 -24.80 35.97 1.41
N ASN A 395 -25.02 36.23 0.13
CA ASN A 395 -25.21 35.19 -0.90
C ASN A 395 -23.93 34.37 -1.17
N ARG A 396 -22.76 34.85 -0.71
CA ARG A 396 -21.49 34.11 -0.76
C ARG A 396 -21.30 33.14 0.41
N VAL A 397 -22.24 33.10 1.36
CA VAL A 397 -22.28 32.07 2.41
C VAL A 397 -23.07 30.87 1.89
N GLU A 398 -22.36 29.78 1.69
CA GLU A 398 -22.88 28.54 1.11
C GLU A 398 -22.99 27.44 2.18
N THR A 399 -24.07 26.67 2.15
CA THR A 399 -24.19 25.45 2.97
C THR A 399 -23.41 24.35 2.28
N ILE A 400 -22.41 23.80 2.97
CA ILE A 400 -21.50 22.79 2.41
C ILE A 400 -21.78 21.38 2.93
N GLY A 401 -22.59 21.26 3.98
CA GLY A 401 -22.97 19.98 4.53
C GLY A 401 -23.75 20.13 5.83
N ARG A 402 -24.17 18.98 6.37
CA ARG A 402 -24.78 18.88 7.69
C ARG A 402 -24.24 17.65 8.42
N ILE A 403 -24.08 17.78 9.72
CA ILE A 403 -23.77 16.67 10.61
C ILE A 403 -25.07 16.24 11.24
N LEU A 404 -25.50 15.01 10.94
CA LEU A 404 -26.55 14.35 11.72
C LEU A 404 -25.90 13.74 12.95
N TYR A 405 -26.44 14.01 14.13
CA TYR A 405 -25.90 13.47 15.38
C TYR A 405 -27.01 12.88 16.24
N THR A 406 -26.65 11.87 17.03
CA THR A 406 -27.53 11.19 17.98
C THR A 406 -26.98 11.23 19.39
N LEU A 407 -27.88 11.38 20.35
CA LEU A 407 -27.65 11.38 21.79
C LEU A 407 -28.33 10.18 22.47
N HIS A 408 -28.71 9.15 21.70
CA HIS A 408 -29.48 7.99 22.16
C HIS A 408 -28.76 7.16 23.23
N ASP A 409 -27.44 7.02 23.12
CA ASP A 409 -26.61 6.11 23.94
C ASP A 409 -25.90 6.82 25.11
N LEU A 410 -26.28 8.07 25.42
CA LEU A 410 -25.68 8.84 26.49
C LEU A 410 -26.42 8.61 27.82
N ASP A 411 -25.65 8.27 28.85
CA ASP A 411 -26.13 8.30 30.23
C ASP A 411 -26.21 9.75 30.69
N TRP A 412 -27.43 10.31 30.65
CA TRP A 412 -27.73 11.68 31.03
C TRP A 412 -27.35 12.03 32.47
N SER A 413 -27.21 11.04 33.36
CA SER A 413 -26.75 11.27 34.73
C SER A 413 -25.26 11.62 34.82
N GLN A 414 -24.49 11.34 33.75
CA GLN A 414 -23.05 11.55 33.67
C GLN A 414 -22.64 12.70 32.74
N VAL A 415 -23.60 13.42 32.16
CA VAL A 415 -23.31 14.58 31.31
C VAL A 415 -23.23 15.83 32.21
N PRO A 416 -22.03 16.38 32.48
CA PRO A 416 -21.90 17.58 33.30
C PRO A 416 -22.54 18.78 32.60
N ASN A 417 -23.01 19.75 33.38
CA ASN A 417 -23.56 21.03 32.89
C ASN A 417 -24.85 20.96 32.07
N VAL A 418 -25.58 19.83 32.11
CA VAL A 418 -26.98 19.81 31.62
C VAL A 418 -27.85 20.61 32.57
N LYS A 419 -28.41 21.73 32.11
CA LYS A 419 -29.37 22.50 32.91
C LYS A 419 -30.78 22.03 32.58
N GLN A 420 -31.56 21.75 33.62
CA GLN A 420 -32.98 21.44 33.48
C GLN A 420 -33.80 22.49 34.22
N LEU A 421 -34.82 23.02 33.53
CA LEU A 421 -35.80 23.92 34.12
C LEU A 421 -37.19 23.32 33.91
N THR A 422 -37.98 23.24 34.98
CA THR A 422 -39.39 22.88 34.87
C THR A 422 -40.22 24.16 34.97
N GLY A 423 -40.93 24.50 33.89
CA GLY A 423 -41.80 25.67 33.86
C GLY A 423 -43.05 25.49 34.73
N GLU A 424 -43.75 26.59 35.02
CA GLU A 424 -45.00 26.62 35.82
C GLU A 424 -46.11 25.71 35.25
N ASN A 425 -46.01 25.36 33.97
CA ASN A 425 -46.97 24.54 33.22
C ASN A 425 -46.62 23.02 33.29
N GLY A 426 -45.56 22.63 34.01
CA GLY A 426 -45.04 21.26 34.07
C GLY A 426 -44.14 20.85 32.90
N GLU A 427 -43.82 21.75 31.98
CA GLU A 427 -42.90 21.48 30.85
C GLU A 427 -41.44 21.49 31.33
N THR A 428 -40.69 20.41 31.06
CA THR A 428 -39.25 20.37 31.28
C THR A 428 -38.50 20.88 30.04
N CYS A 429 -37.59 21.83 30.26
CA CYS A 429 -36.63 22.32 29.28
C CYS A 429 -35.23 21.84 29.67
N THR A 430 -34.44 21.40 28.68
CA THR A 430 -33.09 20.87 28.89
C THR A 430 -32.10 21.58 27.97
N GLU A 431 -31.06 22.17 28.55
CA GLU A 431 -29.90 22.74 27.84
C GLU A 431 -28.77 21.72 27.80
N ILE A 432 -28.30 21.39 26.60
CA ILE A 432 -27.25 20.39 26.38
C ILE A 432 -26.02 21.06 25.76
N PRO A 433 -24.85 21.02 26.43
CA PRO A 433 -23.60 21.51 25.86
C PRO A 433 -23.06 20.51 24.82
N LEU A 434 -22.68 21.05 23.66
CA LEU A 434 -22.11 20.31 22.54
C LEU A 434 -20.84 21.01 22.06
N VAL A 435 -19.95 20.24 21.41
CA VAL A 435 -18.72 20.77 20.82
C VAL A 435 -18.67 20.37 19.36
N LEU A 436 -18.55 21.36 18.48
CA LEU A 436 -18.14 21.13 17.10
C LEU A 436 -16.61 21.00 17.11
N ASN A 437 -16.13 19.79 16.87
CA ASN A 437 -14.71 19.47 16.75
C ASN A 437 -14.31 19.35 15.28
N ILE A 438 -13.23 20.03 14.88
CA ILE A 438 -12.74 20.06 13.51
C ILE A 438 -11.27 19.62 13.52
N ARG A 439 -10.93 18.65 12.66
CA ARG A 439 -9.56 18.13 12.50
C ARG A 439 -9.24 17.78 11.05
N LEU A 440 -7.97 17.65 10.73
CA LEU A 440 -7.50 17.11 9.45
C LEU A 440 -7.40 15.57 9.52
N ASP A 441 -7.87 14.86 8.49
CA ASP A 441 -7.72 13.39 8.37
C ASP A 441 -6.35 13.06 7.76
N ASP A 442 -5.52 12.27 8.45
CA ASP A 442 -4.10 12.04 8.11
C ASP A 442 -3.89 11.22 6.83
N GLU A 443 -4.87 10.41 6.43
CA GLU A 443 -4.74 9.49 5.29
C GLU A 443 -5.05 10.16 3.93
N VAL A 444 -5.89 11.20 3.92
CA VAL A 444 -6.44 11.78 2.67
C VAL A 444 -6.51 13.32 2.68
N GLY A 445 -6.24 13.95 3.84
CA GLY A 445 -6.20 15.41 3.99
C GLY A 445 -7.58 16.10 3.94
N HIS A 446 -8.66 15.40 4.27
CA HIS A 446 -10.00 15.99 4.38
C HIS A 446 -10.19 16.70 5.72
N LEU A 447 -11.07 17.71 5.77
CA LEU A 447 -11.56 18.22 7.05
C LEU A 447 -12.65 17.31 7.59
N VAL A 448 -12.45 16.84 8.82
CA VAL A 448 -13.41 16.02 9.55
C VAL A 448 -14.08 16.89 10.59
N PHE A 449 -15.41 16.98 10.52
CA PHE A 449 -16.23 17.70 11.48
C PHE A 449 -17.01 16.71 12.33
N ARG A 450 -16.98 16.89 13.65
CA ARG A 450 -17.63 16.00 14.61
C ARG A 450 -18.45 16.81 15.59
N ILE A 451 -19.61 16.31 15.97
CA ILE A 451 -20.33 16.80 17.14
C ILE A 451 -19.97 15.90 18.31
N LEU A 452 -19.42 16.49 19.37
CA LEU A 452 -19.09 15.82 20.61
C LEU A 452 -20.07 16.24 21.71
N CYS A 453 -20.49 15.29 22.53
CA CYS A 453 -21.19 15.55 23.79
C CYS A 453 -20.39 14.88 24.91
N ASN A 454 -19.94 15.66 25.90
CA ASN A 454 -19.08 15.18 26.98
C ASN A 454 -17.84 14.39 26.48
N GLY A 455 -17.21 14.87 25.41
CA GLY A 455 -16.04 14.24 24.78
C GLY A 455 -16.33 12.98 23.95
N ARG A 456 -17.58 12.50 23.89
CA ARG A 456 -17.98 11.36 23.03
C ARG A 456 -18.54 11.84 21.71
N GLU A 457 -18.18 11.16 20.62
CA GLU A 457 -18.67 11.46 19.27
C GLU A 457 -20.16 11.09 19.14
N ALA A 458 -20.99 12.09 18.87
CA ALA A 458 -22.43 11.97 18.65
C ALA A 458 -22.80 11.97 17.15
N GLY A 459 -21.94 12.53 16.29
CA GLY A 459 -22.12 12.56 14.84
C GLY A 459 -20.90 13.08 14.11
N LYS A 460 -20.79 12.79 12.81
CA LYS A 460 -19.60 13.09 11.98
C LYS A 460 -19.96 13.41 10.53
N ALA A 461 -19.22 14.33 9.92
CA ALA A 461 -19.19 14.60 8.49
C ALA A 461 -17.74 14.79 7.99
N LYS A 462 -17.50 14.49 6.71
CA LYS A 462 -16.22 14.77 6.04
C LYS A 462 -16.44 15.78 4.92
N LEU A 463 -15.53 16.72 4.76
CA LEU A 463 -15.53 17.70 3.67
C LEU A 463 -14.23 17.61 2.88
N ASP A 464 -14.36 17.53 1.56
CA ASP A 464 -13.25 17.68 0.63
C ASP A 464 -12.81 19.14 0.61
N LEU A 465 -11.53 19.36 0.88
CA LEU A 465 -10.92 20.64 0.59
C LEU A 465 -10.67 20.69 -0.93
N ASP A 466 -11.35 21.59 -1.63
CA ASP A 466 -11.05 21.91 -3.03
C ASP A 466 -9.53 22.16 -3.16
N TYR A 467 -8.85 21.37 -4.01
CA TYR A 467 -7.40 21.43 -4.21
C TYR A 467 -6.94 22.77 -4.81
#